data_AF-A0A8T3X8W9-F1
#
_entry.id   AF-A0A8T3X8W9-F1
#
_cell.length_a   1.000
_cell.length_b   1.000
_cell.length_c   1.000
_cell.angle_alpha   90.00
_cell.angle_beta   90.00
_cell.angle_gamma   90.00
#
_symmetry.space_group_name_H-M   'P 1'
#
loop_
_entity.id
_entity.type
_entity.pdbx_description
1 polymer ?
#
loop_
_entity_poly.entity_id
_entity_poly.type
_entity_poly.pdbx_seq_one_letter_code
_entity_poly.pdbx_strand_id
1 'polypeptide(L)'
;MEEEVSKKSSMKAQKELFAVASSFILLGFLIVFMGFPLWFGKTIILQTVPVDPFDPFRGQYLSIRYNISTIPEIESSKPGDAIYLVLTPDKDGVYQYARHSPEKPVVQDQGVVIKGEIESSEDGRTTITYGIEQFFFERGAQFPLTNLTVEAKVDSWGRAKVVQLLHNKKPIEYKFREPTLFS
;
A
#
# COMPACT_ATOMS: atom_id res chain seq x y z
N MET A 1 46.95 -36.52 13.21
CA MET A 1 46.33 -35.46 14.03
C MET A 1 46.16 -34.16 13.24
N GLU A 2 47.16 -33.72 12.45
CA GLU A 2 47.07 -32.48 11.65
C GLU A 2 46.01 -32.51 10.52
N GLU A 3 45.81 -33.67 9.88
CA GLU A 3 44.86 -33.80 8.76
C GLU A 3 43.39 -33.63 9.19
N GLU A 4 43.02 -34.14 10.37
CA GLU A 4 41.67 -33.95 10.93
C GLU A 4 41.38 -32.50 11.32
N VAL A 5 42.40 -31.79 11.84
CA VAL A 5 42.27 -30.37 12.23
C VAL A 5 42.07 -29.49 10.99
N SER A 6 42.79 -29.76 9.91
CA SER A 6 42.64 -29.05 8.63
C SER A 6 41.25 -29.24 8.01
N LYS A 7 40.76 -30.49 7.97
CA LYS A 7 39.43 -30.82 7.43
C LYS A 7 38.29 -30.17 8.23
N LYS A 8 38.40 -30.16 9.56
CA LYS A 8 37.42 -29.53 10.46
C LYS A 8 37.38 -28.00 10.32
N SER A 9 38.54 -27.37 10.10
CA SER A 9 38.66 -25.92 9.86
C SER A 9 38.02 -25.51 8.52
N SER A 10 38.32 -26.26 7.44
CA SER A 10 37.73 -26.04 6.10
C SER A 10 36.20 -26.19 6.11
N MET A 11 35.67 -27.23 6.76
CA MET A 11 34.23 -27.42 6.91
C MET A 11 33.55 -26.30 7.72
N LYS A 12 34.22 -25.74 8.73
CA LYS A 12 33.70 -24.59 9.47
C LYS A 12 33.63 -23.35 8.57
N ALA A 13 34.70 -23.05 7.84
CA ALA A 13 34.75 -21.93 6.91
C ALA A 13 33.67 -22.02 5.81
N GLN A 14 33.43 -23.22 5.26
CA GLN A 14 32.35 -23.44 4.29
C GLN A 14 30.95 -23.20 4.87
N LYS A 15 30.71 -23.59 6.13
CA LYS A 15 29.44 -23.33 6.81
C LYS A 15 29.20 -21.84 7.06
N GLU A 16 30.23 -21.11 7.50
CA GLU A 16 30.14 -19.65 7.69
C GLU A 16 29.89 -18.95 6.34
N LEU A 17 30.60 -19.34 5.28
CA LEU A 17 30.39 -18.78 3.95
C LEU A 17 28.98 -19.05 3.43
N PHE A 18 28.45 -20.26 3.65
CA PHE A 18 27.08 -20.60 3.28
C PHE A 18 26.05 -19.79 4.09
N ALA A 19 26.28 -19.58 5.39
CA ALA A 19 25.40 -18.77 6.23
C ALA A 19 25.37 -17.29 5.80
N VAL A 20 26.53 -16.74 5.44
CA VAL A 20 26.62 -15.37 4.91
C VAL A 20 25.93 -15.28 3.54
N ALA A 21 26.21 -16.23 2.64
CA ALA A 21 25.58 -16.26 1.32
C ALA A 21 24.05 -16.40 1.40
N SER A 22 23.55 -17.29 2.27
CA SER A 22 22.12 -17.49 2.47
C SER A 22 21.44 -16.24 3.04
N SER A 23 22.13 -15.50 3.91
CA SER A 23 21.64 -14.21 4.43
C SER A 23 21.47 -13.17 3.32
N PHE A 24 22.45 -13.04 2.42
CA PHE A 24 22.34 -12.13 1.26
C PHE A 24 21.24 -12.56 0.28
N ILE A 25 21.07 -13.87 0.06
CA ILE A 25 19.98 -14.40 -0.76
C ILE A 25 18.62 -14.06 -0.14
N LEU A 26 18.47 -14.24 1.17
CA LEU A 26 17.22 -13.95 1.88
C LEU A 26 16.89 -12.45 1.85
N LEU A 27 17.90 -11.60 2.03
CA LEU A 27 17.74 -10.14 1.92
C LEU A 27 17.34 -9.73 0.50
N GLY A 28 18.01 -10.27 -0.52
CA GLY A 28 17.69 -10.02 -1.92
C GLY A 28 16.28 -10.48 -2.28
N PHE A 29 15.87 -11.65 -1.81
CA PHE A 29 14.51 -12.16 -1.95
C PHE A 29 13.48 -11.21 -1.32
N LEU A 30 13.72 -10.70 -0.11
CA LEU A 30 12.81 -9.79 0.58
C LEU A 30 12.63 -8.47 -0.19
N ILE A 31 13.72 -7.91 -0.74
CA ILE A 31 13.67 -6.69 -1.56
C ILE A 31 12.81 -6.93 -2.81
N VAL A 32 13.05 -8.02 -3.53
CA VAL A 32 12.27 -8.37 -4.74
C VAL A 32 10.80 -8.62 -4.39
N PHE A 33 10.53 -9.38 -3.32
CA PHE A 33 9.18 -9.68 -2.85
C PHE A 33 8.40 -8.41 -2.50
N MET A 34 9.06 -7.42 -1.90
CA MET A 34 8.45 -6.14 -1.54
C MET A 34 8.27 -5.19 -2.75
N GLY A 35 9.13 -5.32 -3.77
CA GLY A 35 9.05 -4.56 -5.03
C GLY A 35 8.04 -5.11 -6.04
N PHE A 36 7.63 -6.38 -5.91
CA PHE A 36 6.75 -7.06 -6.85
C PHE A 36 5.43 -6.31 -7.18
N PRO A 37 4.70 -5.72 -6.20
CA PRO A 37 3.49 -4.93 -6.48
C PRO A 37 3.74 -3.72 -7.37
N LEU A 38 4.93 -3.10 -7.28
CA LEU A 38 5.26 -1.92 -8.07
C LEU A 38 5.60 -2.27 -9.53
N TRP A 39 6.10 -3.48 -9.80
CA TRP A 39 6.44 -3.90 -11.15
C TRP A 39 5.28 -4.55 -11.89
N PHE A 40 4.51 -5.41 -11.21
CA PHE A 40 3.46 -6.23 -11.84
C PHE A 40 2.04 -5.85 -11.41
N GLY A 41 1.89 -4.91 -10.47
CA GLY A 41 0.58 -4.47 -10.03
C GLY A 41 -0.17 -3.70 -11.11
N LYS A 42 -1.49 -3.90 -11.15
CA LYS A 42 -2.39 -3.14 -12.01
C LYS A 42 -2.56 -1.73 -11.43
N THR A 43 -2.40 -0.72 -12.29
CA THR A 43 -2.53 0.68 -11.89
C THR A 43 -4.00 1.06 -11.85
N ILE A 44 -4.43 1.65 -10.73
CA ILE A 44 -5.79 2.10 -10.50
C ILE A 44 -5.80 3.52 -9.95
N ILE A 45 -6.89 4.24 -10.18
CA ILE A 45 -7.13 5.56 -9.61
C ILE A 45 -8.26 5.45 -8.59
N LEU A 46 -8.00 5.88 -7.36
CA LEU A 46 -8.97 5.87 -6.27
C LEU A 46 -9.38 7.30 -5.91
N GLN A 47 -10.67 7.52 -5.73
CA GLN A 47 -11.20 8.79 -5.23
C GLN A 47 -10.98 8.90 -3.72
N THR A 48 -10.37 9.99 -3.27
CA THR A 48 -10.25 10.28 -1.84
C THR A 48 -11.44 11.10 -1.35
N VAL A 49 -11.76 10.94 -0.08
CA VAL A 49 -12.63 11.82 0.69
C VAL A 49 -11.73 12.71 1.55
N PRO A 50 -11.96 14.04 1.60
CA PRO A 50 -11.13 14.93 2.39
C PRO A 50 -11.23 14.59 3.88
N VAL A 51 -10.09 14.45 4.54
CA VAL A 51 -9.95 14.31 6.00
C VAL A 51 -8.96 15.37 6.48
N ASP A 52 -9.17 15.93 7.67
CA ASP A 52 -8.34 17.00 8.25
C ASP A 52 -6.85 16.60 8.27
N PRO A 53 -5.97 17.34 7.58
CA PRO A 53 -4.66 16.82 7.15
C PRO A 53 -3.49 17.05 8.13
N PHE A 54 -3.70 17.37 9.41
CA PHE A 54 -2.57 17.80 10.23
C PHE A 54 -2.61 17.37 11.70
N ASP A 55 -1.69 16.49 12.08
CA ASP A 55 -1.20 16.39 13.46
C ASP A 55 0.25 16.93 13.50
N PRO A 56 0.49 18.14 14.06
CA PRO A 56 1.82 18.76 14.10
C PRO A 56 2.89 17.93 14.83
N PHE A 57 2.48 16.92 15.59
CA PHE A 57 3.37 16.17 16.48
C PHE A 57 3.75 14.78 15.96
N ARG A 58 3.18 14.31 14.84
CA ARG A 58 3.38 12.93 14.33
C ARG A 58 4.17 12.81 13.02
N GLY A 59 4.65 13.93 12.47
CA GLY A 59 5.40 13.96 11.20
C GLY A 59 4.58 14.56 10.06
N GLN A 60 5.04 14.35 8.81
CA GLN A 60 4.45 14.93 7.61
C GLN A 60 3.79 13.86 6.76
N TYR A 61 2.54 13.56 7.11
CA TYR A 61 1.69 12.67 6.35
C TYR A 61 0.29 13.23 6.22
N LEU A 62 -0.38 12.83 5.15
CA LEU A 62 -1.79 13.09 4.89
C LEU A 62 -2.56 11.83 5.24
N SER A 63 -3.56 11.96 6.13
CA SER A 63 -4.54 10.89 6.36
C SER A 63 -5.54 10.88 5.22
N ILE A 64 -5.63 9.75 4.53
CA ILE A 64 -6.46 9.56 3.34
C ILE A 64 -7.54 8.56 3.67
N ARG A 65 -8.77 8.96 3.39
CA ARG A 65 -9.90 8.04 3.34
C ARG A 65 -10.36 7.90 1.91
N TYR A 66 -10.74 6.70 1.49
CA TYR A 66 -11.20 6.45 0.13
C TYR A 66 -12.73 6.39 0.06
N ASN A 67 -13.30 6.74 -1.08
CA ASN A 67 -14.74 6.56 -1.31
C ASN A 67 -15.15 5.08 -1.13
N ILE A 68 -14.27 4.16 -1.55
CA ILE A 68 -14.49 2.72 -1.42
C ILE A 68 -14.36 2.19 0.02
N SER A 69 -13.82 2.99 0.96
CA SER A 69 -13.65 2.61 2.38
C SER A 69 -14.97 2.47 3.12
N THR A 70 -16.11 2.81 2.51
CA THR A 70 -17.42 2.62 3.14
C THR A 70 -18.39 1.97 2.20
N ILE A 71 -18.84 0.78 2.58
CA ILE A 71 -19.76 -0.06 1.81
C ILE A 71 -21.00 -0.39 2.65
N PRO A 72 -22.05 -0.97 2.06
CA PRO A 72 -23.18 -1.50 2.83
C PRO A 72 -22.72 -2.49 3.91
N GLU A 73 -23.47 -2.56 5.01
CA GLU A 73 -23.15 -3.43 6.13
C GLU A 73 -22.93 -4.89 5.71
N ILE A 74 -21.87 -5.50 6.23
CA ILE A 74 -21.60 -6.92 6.14
C ILE A 74 -22.03 -7.57 7.46
N GLU A 75 -23.15 -8.27 7.42
CA GLU A 75 -23.66 -9.01 8.58
C GLU A 75 -22.63 -10.03 9.09
N SER A 76 -22.57 -10.18 10.41
CA SER A 76 -21.68 -11.14 11.08
C SER A 76 -20.18 -10.93 10.85
N SER A 77 -19.76 -9.78 10.33
CA SER A 77 -18.36 -9.40 10.24
C SER A 77 -17.81 -8.89 11.58
N LYS A 78 -16.50 -9.02 11.77
CA LYS A 78 -15.79 -8.52 12.96
C LYS A 78 -14.67 -7.56 12.56
N PRO A 79 -14.34 -6.58 13.43
CA PRO A 79 -13.11 -5.82 13.29
C PRO A 79 -11.89 -6.75 13.17
N GLY A 80 -11.03 -6.47 12.18
CA GLY A 80 -9.86 -7.29 11.84
C GLY A 80 -10.11 -8.36 10.78
N ASP A 81 -11.37 -8.61 10.38
CA ASP A 81 -11.65 -9.58 9.32
C ASP A 81 -11.12 -9.09 7.96
N ALA A 82 -10.48 -10.00 7.23
CA ALA A 82 -10.02 -9.71 5.87
C ALA A 82 -11.19 -9.73 4.89
N ILE A 83 -11.22 -8.75 3.98
CA ILE A 83 -12.26 -8.63 2.95
C ILE A 83 -11.64 -8.30 1.59
N TYR A 84 -12.18 -8.86 0.52
CA TYR A 84 -11.78 -8.55 -0.85
C TYR A 84 -12.87 -7.75 -1.55
N LEU A 85 -12.52 -6.58 -2.04
CA LEU A 85 -13.41 -5.73 -2.82
C LEU A 85 -13.06 -5.86 -4.29
N VAL A 86 -14.07 -6.04 -5.12
CA VAL A 86 -13.95 -5.93 -6.57
C VAL A 86 -14.29 -4.50 -6.95
N LEU A 87 -13.34 -3.88 -7.63
CA LEU A 87 -13.43 -2.53 -8.14
C LEU A 87 -13.56 -2.52 -9.66
N THR A 88 -14.37 -1.62 -10.20
CA THR A 88 -14.51 -1.41 -11.65
C THR A 88 -14.31 0.05 -12.00
N PRO A 89 -13.60 0.37 -13.10
CA PRO A 89 -13.45 1.76 -13.53
C PRO A 89 -14.79 2.33 -13.99
N ASP A 90 -15.06 3.57 -13.60
CA ASP A 90 -16.13 4.36 -14.20
C ASP A 90 -15.69 4.98 -15.55
N LYS A 91 -16.58 5.78 -16.15
CA LYS A 91 -16.32 6.52 -17.40
C LYS A 91 -15.10 7.44 -17.34
N ASP A 92 -14.68 7.82 -16.13
CA ASP A 92 -13.62 8.75 -15.84
C ASP A 92 -12.29 8.05 -15.52
N GLY A 93 -12.29 6.71 -15.51
CA GLY A 93 -11.14 5.86 -15.16
C GLY A 93 -10.92 5.71 -13.66
N VAL A 94 -11.85 6.19 -12.83
CA VAL A 94 -11.79 6.09 -11.37
C VAL A 94 -12.44 4.78 -10.94
N TYR A 95 -11.75 4.01 -10.11
CA TYR A 95 -12.21 2.70 -9.68
C TYR A 95 -13.21 2.85 -8.53
N GLN A 96 -14.42 2.31 -8.75
CA GLN A 96 -15.52 2.34 -7.79
C GLN A 96 -15.77 0.94 -7.24
N TYR A 97 -16.32 0.88 -6.03
CA TYR A 97 -16.77 -0.36 -5.40
C TYR A 97 -17.90 -1.01 -6.24
N ALA A 98 -17.74 -2.29 -6.56
CA ALA A 98 -18.76 -3.06 -7.28
C ALA A 98 -19.38 -4.17 -6.40
N ARG A 99 -18.55 -4.98 -5.74
CA ARG A 99 -18.97 -6.05 -4.83
C ARG A 99 -17.84 -6.42 -3.87
N HIS A 100 -18.15 -7.19 -2.82
CA HIS A 100 -17.18 -7.75 -1.89
C HIS A 100 -17.28 -9.27 -1.80
N SER A 101 -16.25 -9.91 -1.25
CA SER A 101 -16.19 -11.33 -0.95
C SER A 101 -15.21 -11.60 0.19
N PRO A 102 -15.51 -12.54 1.12
CA PRO A 102 -14.56 -12.93 2.18
C PRO A 102 -13.33 -13.65 1.61
N GLU A 103 -13.50 -14.36 0.49
CA GLU A 103 -12.41 -15.00 -0.24
C GLU A 103 -12.08 -14.23 -1.51
N LYS A 104 -10.83 -14.32 -1.97
CA LYS A 104 -10.38 -13.60 -3.15
C LYS A 104 -11.08 -14.12 -4.41
N PRO A 105 -11.93 -13.30 -5.07
CA PRO A 105 -12.64 -13.74 -6.27
C PRO A 105 -11.72 -13.71 -7.49
N VAL A 106 -12.02 -14.58 -8.47
CA VAL A 106 -11.46 -14.47 -9.82
C VAL A 106 -12.27 -13.42 -10.60
N VAL A 107 -11.57 -12.47 -11.22
CA VAL A 107 -12.16 -11.44 -12.08
C VAL A 107 -11.64 -11.63 -13.50
N GLN A 108 -12.56 -11.66 -14.46
CA GLN A 108 -12.26 -11.91 -15.88
C GLN A 108 -12.16 -10.60 -16.71
N ASP A 109 -12.77 -9.52 -16.24
CA ASP A 109 -12.86 -8.23 -16.95
C ASP A 109 -11.80 -7.21 -16.50
N GLN A 110 -12.03 -5.93 -16.80
CA GLN A 110 -11.26 -4.78 -16.27
C GLN A 110 -11.36 -4.61 -14.75
N GLY A 111 -12.02 -5.51 -14.03
CA GLY A 111 -12.07 -5.51 -12.57
C GLY A 111 -10.68 -5.58 -11.92
N VAL A 112 -10.58 -5.03 -10.72
CA VAL A 112 -9.41 -5.16 -9.83
C VAL A 112 -9.90 -5.64 -8.49
N VAL A 113 -9.18 -6.58 -7.89
CA VAL A 113 -9.46 -7.03 -6.53
C VAL A 113 -8.50 -6.30 -5.60
N ILE A 114 -9.03 -5.53 -4.65
CA ILE A 114 -8.25 -4.94 -3.56
C ILE A 114 -8.59 -5.68 -2.27
N LYS A 115 -7.58 -6.01 -1.49
CA LYS A 115 -7.72 -6.59 -0.15
C LYS A 115 -7.77 -5.46 0.87
N GLY A 116 -8.71 -5.54 1.80
CA GLY A 116 -8.80 -4.68 2.95
C GLY A 116 -9.06 -5.45 4.24
N GLU A 117 -9.16 -4.69 5.32
CA GLU A 117 -9.47 -5.15 6.68
C GLU A 117 -10.67 -4.36 7.20
N ILE A 118 -11.64 -5.06 7.77
CA ILE A 118 -12.83 -4.45 8.36
C ILE A 118 -12.41 -3.73 9.65
N GLU A 119 -12.65 -2.44 9.71
CA GLU A 119 -12.40 -1.62 10.91
C GLU A 119 -13.62 -1.64 11.83
N SER A 120 -14.81 -1.47 11.25
CA SER A 120 -16.09 -1.53 11.96
C SER A 120 -17.22 -1.89 11.00
N SER A 121 -18.30 -2.46 11.53
CA SER A 121 -19.53 -2.75 10.79
C SER A 121 -20.72 -2.48 11.68
N GLU A 122 -21.24 -1.26 11.60
CA GLU A 122 -22.27 -0.72 12.49
C GLU A 122 -23.15 0.27 11.70
N ASP A 123 -24.37 0.53 12.18
CA ASP A 123 -25.29 1.54 11.62
C ASP A 123 -25.54 1.40 10.09
N GLY A 124 -25.66 0.18 9.57
CA GLY A 124 -25.93 -0.04 8.15
C GLY A 124 -24.71 0.13 7.23
N ARG A 125 -23.50 0.27 7.79
CA ARG A 125 -22.28 0.54 7.02
C ARG A 125 -21.08 -0.26 7.55
N THR A 126 -20.22 -0.70 6.63
CA THR A 126 -18.93 -1.29 6.97
C THR A 126 -17.81 -0.34 6.55
N THR A 127 -16.90 -0.04 7.50
CA THR A 127 -15.68 0.74 7.24
C THR A 127 -14.51 -0.19 7.02
N ILE A 128 -13.73 0.08 5.97
CA ILE A 128 -12.62 -0.77 5.52
C ILE A 128 -11.36 0.07 5.34
N THR A 129 -10.24 -0.49 5.76
CA THR A 129 -8.89 0.01 5.52
C THR A 129 -8.12 -0.93 4.58
N TYR A 130 -7.14 -0.40 3.85
CA TYR A 130 -6.39 -1.08 2.80
C TYR A 130 -4.86 -1.05 3.03
N GLY A 131 -4.41 -0.39 4.10
CA GLY A 131 -2.99 -0.20 4.41
C GLY A 131 -2.32 0.89 3.55
N ILE A 132 -3.11 1.75 2.90
CA ILE A 132 -2.65 2.86 2.06
C ILE A 132 -3.23 4.22 2.49
N GLU A 133 -3.85 4.28 3.67
CA GLU A 133 -4.51 5.47 4.25
C GLU A 133 -3.53 6.59 4.65
N GLN A 134 -2.23 6.36 4.54
CA GLN A 134 -1.20 7.33 4.90
C GLN A 134 -0.33 7.66 3.69
N PHE A 135 -0.25 8.94 3.36
CA PHE A 135 0.66 9.43 2.33
C PHE A 135 1.70 10.37 2.92
N PHE A 136 2.97 10.00 2.81
CA PHE A 136 4.09 10.76 3.35
C PHE A 136 4.63 11.76 2.33
N PHE A 137 4.97 12.96 2.78
CA PHE A 137 5.50 14.03 1.94
C PHE A 137 6.59 14.82 2.66
N GLU A 138 7.38 15.57 1.89
CA GLU A 138 8.50 16.36 2.41
C GLU A 138 8.08 17.65 3.12
N ARG A 139 8.97 18.18 3.96
CA ARG A 139 8.69 19.37 4.76
C ARG A 139 8.45 20.60 3.91
N GLY A 140 7.35 21.28 4.21
CA GLY A 140 6.99 22.52 3.52
C GLY A 140 6.28 22.30 2.19
N ALA A 141 5.94 21.05 1.84
CA ALA A 141 5.07 20.77 0.70
C ALA A 141 3.70 21.44 0.90
N GLN A 142 3.27 22.18 -0.12
CA GLN A 142 1.92 22.72 -0.20
C GLN A 142 1.18 21.97 -1.30
N PHE A 143 0.04 21.38 -0.95
CA PHE A 143 -0.80 20.68 -1.91
C PHE A 143 -2.28 20.96 -1.60
N PRO A 144 -3.12 20.94 -2.64
CA PRO A 144 -4.57 21.10 -2.47
C PRO A 144 -5.13 19.94 -1.64
N LEU A 145 -6.12 20.24 -0.80
CA LEU A 145 -6.76 19.26 0.09
C LEU A 145 -8.10 18.75 -0.47
N THR A 146 -8.48 19.22 -1.65
CA THR A 146 -9.77 18.94 -2.29
C THR A 146 -9.54 18.35 -3.67
N ASN A 147 -10.53 17.59 -4.17
CA ASN A 147 -10.47 16.93 -5.48
C ASN A 147 -9.20 16.10 -5.69
N LEU A 148 -8.75 15.46 -4.62
CA LEU A 148 -7.62 14.56 -4.62
C LEU A 148 -8.05 13.17 -5.11
N THR A 149 -7.21 12.58 -5.93
CA THR A 149 -7.26 11.16 -6.25
C THR A 149 -5.89 10.54 -5.99
N VAL A 150 -5.88 9.23 -5.74
CA VAL A 150 -4.65 8.48 -5.49
C VAL A 150 -4.44 7.53 -6.65
N GLU A 151 -3.26 7.58 -7.25
CA GLU A 151 -2.80 6.53 -8.12
C GLU A 151 -2.15 5.44 -7.26
N ALA A 152 -2.67 4.22 -7.35
CA ALA A 152 -2.18 3.06 -6.62
C ALA A 152 -1.91 1.90 -7.57
N LYS A 153 -0.96 1.05 -7.20
CA LYS A 153 -0.77 -0.26 -7.83
C LYS A 153 -1.29 -1.36 -6.94
N VAL A 154 -2.10 -2.25 -7.52
CA VAL A 154 -2.67 -3.40 -6.83
C VAL A 154 -2.09 -4.68 -7.40
N ASP A 155 -1.44 -5.48 -6.55
CA ASP A 155 -0.83 -6.74 -6.97
C ASP A 155 -1.86 -7.86 -7.16
N SER A 156 -1.39 -9.02 -7.62
CA SER A 156 -2.25 -10.17 -7.83
C SER A 156 -2.92 -10.65 -6.54
N TRP A 157 -2.39 -10.40 -5.34
CA TRP A 157 -3.00 -10.76 -4.05
C TRP A 157 -3.99 -9.72 -3.53
N GLY A 158 -4.13 -8.60 -4.23
CA GLY A 158 -4.98 -7.48 -3.85
C GLY A 158 -4.31 -6.49 -2.89
N ARG A 159 -3.00 -6.60 -2.64
CA ARG A 159 -2.28 -5.60 -1.84
C ARG A 159 -2.09 -4.34 -2.68
N ALA A 160 -2.44 -3.21 -2.10
CA ALA A 160 -2.29 -1.92 -2.74
C ALA A 160 -1.03 -1.21 -2.26
N LYS A 161 -0.44 -0.38 -3.12
CA LYS A 161 0.62 0.56 -2.77
C LYS A 161 0.41 1.89 -3.48
N VAL A 162 0.47 2.98 -2.73
CA VAL A 162 0.38 4.33 -3.30
C VAL A 162 1.60 4.60 -4.18
N VAL A 163 1.33 5.09 -5.39
CA VAL A 163 2.36 5.59 -6.31
C VAL A 163 2.51 7.10 -6.13
N GLN A 164 1.39 7.83 -6.22
CA GLN A 164 1.39 9.29 -6.15
C GLN A 164 0.00 9.86 -5.85
N LEU A 165 -0.02 11.11 -5.37
CA LEU A 165 -1.23 11.92 -5.30
C LEU A 165 -1.47 12.65 -6.61
N LEU A 166 -2.74 12.73 -6.98
CA LEU A 166 -3.23 13.43 -8.15
C LEU A 166 -4.20 14.52 -7.70
N HIS A 167 -4.12 15.69 -8.34
CA HIS A 167 -5.13 16.75 -8.24
C HIS A 167 -5.71 16.99 -9.62
N ASN A 168 -7.03 16.87 -9.76
CA ASN A 168 -7.71 16.95 -11.06
C ASN A 168 -7.09 16.00 -12.11
N LYS A 169 -6.80 14.75 -11.71
CA LYS A 169 -6.17 13.70 -12.54
C LYS A 169 -4.76 14.02 -13.04
N LYS A 170 -4.09 15.04 -12.50
CA LYS A 170 -2.69 15.38 -12.80
C LYS A 170 -1.81 15.14 -11.57
N PRO A 171 -0.57 14.64 -11.74
CA PRO A 171 0.38 14.55 -10.63
C PRO A 171 0.53 15.88 -9.93
N ILE A 172 0.53 15.86 -8.59
CA ILE A 172 0.77 17.06 -7.81
C ILE A 172 2.24 17.46 -7.97
N GLU A 173 2.48 18.65 -8.52
CA GLU A 173 3.80 19.27 -8.47
C GLU A 173 4.05 19.78 -7.05
N TYR A 174 5.05 19.22 -6.37
CA TYR A 174 5.47 19.71 -5.06
C TYR A 174 6.23 21.03 -5.25
N LYS A 175 5.62 22.13 -4.81
CA LYS A 175 6.35 23.39 -4.65
C LYS A 175 6.99 23.41 -3.27
N PHE A 176 8.31 23.33 -3.25
CA PHE A 176 9.08 23.52 -2.02
C PHE A 176 9.12 25.00 -1.68
N ARG A 177 8.82 25.35 -0.42
CA ARG A 177 9.17 26.67 0.10
C ARG A 177 10.69 26.70 0.23
N GLU A 178 11.36 27.60 -0.49
CA GLU A 178 12.80 27.76 -0.30
C GLU A 178 13.09 28.06 1.18
N PRO A 179 14.06 27.38 1.79
CA PRO A 179 14.46 27.71 3.15
C PRO A 179 15.01 29.13 3.12
N THR A 180 14.32 30.06 3.78
CA THR A 180 14.88 31.38 4.08
C THR A 180 15.99 31.16 5.10
N LEU A 181 17.20 30.88 4.60
CA LEU A 181 18.41 30.95 5.39
C LEU A 181 18.63 32.46 5.64
N PHE A 182 18.64 32.84 6.92
CA PHE A 182 18.92 34.17 7.47
C PHE A 182 17.74 35.17 7.50
N SER A 183 17.30 35.48 8.73
CA SER A 183 16.70 36.76 9.14
C SER A 183 17.54 37.33 10.27
#